data_AF-A0A537YI48-F1
#
_entry.id   AF-A0A537YI48-F1
#
_cell.length_a   1.000
_cell.length_b   1.000
_cell.length_c   1.000
_cell.angle_alpha   90.00
_cell.angle_beta   90.00
_cell.angle_gamma   90.00
#
_symmetry.space_group_name_H-M   'P 1'
#
loop_
_entity.id
_entity.type
_entity.pdbx_description
1 polymer ?
#
loop_
_entity_poly.entity_id
_entity_poly.type
_entity_poly.pdbx_seq_one_letter_code
_entity_poly.pdbx_strand_id
1 'polypeptide(L)'
;MAQGALIAVRNLPSLSVDVAELLRRPGASESVQTDQVLAGIAVPLARISDDSPLWLDLRLEALVDGIHVSGTIRAAAAVQCRRCLKVSEAPLHLDLAETFLYPGEGEADEPYRVVNEQIDLEPAVRDAVMLALPLNPLCTDGCRGLCTTCGADLNEVDCGHSQDPVDIRWAGLEQLRRSLEE
;
A
#
# COMPACT_ATOMS: atom_id res chain seq x y z
N MET A 1 -6.11 -12.07 -33.54
CA MET A 1 -6.09 -12.45 -32.12
C MET A 1 -4.65 -12.35 -31.67
N ALA A 2 -4.33 -11.32 -30.88
CA ALA A 2 -2.96 -10.96 -30.54
C ALA A 2 -2.35 -12.01 -29.62
N GLN A 3 -1.26 -12.63 -30.08
CA GLN A 3 -0.41 -13.48 -29.25
C GLN A 3 0.41 -12.53 -28.37
N GLY A 4 0.06 -12.45 -27.08
CA GLY A 4 0.86 -11.74 -26.09
C GLY A 4 2.19 -12.47 -25.93
N ALA A 5 3.29 -11.80 -26.27
CA ALA A 5 4.60 -12.24 -25.87
C ALA A 5 4.70 -12.08 -24.34
N LEU A 6 4.99 -13.17 -23.64
CA LEU A 6 5.37 -13.13 -22.23
C LEU A 6 6.86 -12.75 -22.20
N ILE A 7 7.21 -11.52 -21.85
CA ILE A 7 8.60 -11.25 -21.47
C ILE A 7 8.90 -12.03 -20.19
N ALA A 8 10.04 -12.72 -20.21
CA ALA A 8 10.63 -13.31 -19.03
C ALA A 8 11.02 -12.17 -18.08
N VAL A 9 10.17 -11.91 -17.08
CA VAL A 9 10.59 -11.14 -15.90
C VAL A 9 11.80 -11.88 -15.34
N ARG A 10 12.98 -11.31 -15.54
CA ARG A 10 14.16 -11.87 -14.91
C ARG A 10 13.99 -11.60 -13.42
N ASN A 11 13.95 -12.68 -12.65
CA ASN A 11 13.94 -12.68 -11.20
C ASN A 11 15.29 -12.09 -10.72
N LEU A 12 15.42 -10.78 -10.83
CA LEU A 12 16.56 -9.97 -10.43
C LEU A 12 16.22 -9.35 -9.07
N PRO A 13 17.23 -8.99 -8.26
CA PRO A 13 17.03 -8.28 -7.00
C PRO A 13 16.38 -6.90 -7.17
N SER A 14 16.24 -6.40 -8.40
CA SER A 14 15.42 -5.24 -8.77
C SER A 14 14.31 -5.68 -9.73
N LEU A 15 13.08 -5.19 -9.53
CA LEU A 15 11.93 -5.45 -10.39
C LEU A 15 12.07 -4.69 -11.73
N SER A 16 13.03 -5.10 -12.54
CA SER A 16 13.36 -4.44 -13.80
C SER A 16 12.72 -5.14 -15.00
N VAL A 17 12.19 -4.33 -15.92
CA VAL A 17 11.53 -4.78 -17.16
C VAL A 17 12.27 -4.19 -18.36
N ASP A 18 12.64 -5.05 -19.32
CA ASP A 18 13.15 -4.65 -20.62
C ASP A 18 12.02 -4.08 -21.47
N VAL A 19 12.23 -2.89 -22.02
CA VAL A 19 11.23 -2.16 -22.81
C VAL A 19 11.72 -1.87 -24.23
N ALA A 20 12.82 -2.49 -24.67
CA ALA A 20 13.44 -2.24 -25.97
C ALA A 20 12.47 -2.49 -27.15
N GLU A 21 11.59 -3.48 -27.03
CA GLU A 21 10.57 -3.76 -28.06
C GLU A 21 9.49 -2.68 -28.14
N LEU A 22 9.08 -2.12 -26.99
CA LEU A 22 8.10 -1.03 -26.91
C LEU A 22 8.65 0.26 -27.54
N LEU A 23 9.93 0.57 -27.29
CA LEU A 23 10.61 1.73 -27.87
C LEU A 23 10.63 1.72 -29.41
N ARG A 24 10.66 0.53 -30.02
CA ARG A 24 10.76 0.37 -31.48
C ARG A 24 9.41 0.42 -32.19
N ARG A 25 8.30 0.37 -31.45
CA ARG A 25 6.95 0.24 -31.99
C ARG A 25 6.01 1.26 -31.33
N PRO A 26 5.89 2.50 -31.86
CA PRO A 26 5.01 3.51 -31.29
C PRO A 26 3.57 3.01 -31.13
N GLY A 27 2.96 3.22 -29.96
CA GLY A 27 1.64 2.71 -29.60
C GLY A 27 1.58 1.21 -29.29
N ALA A 28 2.72 0.53 -29.19
CA ALA A 28 2.77 -0.83 -28.68
C ALA A 28 2.42 -0.85 -27.18
N SER A 29 1.76 -1.92 -26.78
CA SER A 29 1.49 -2.23 -25.38
C SER A 29 1.90 -3.64 -25.06
N GLU A 30 2.33 -3.87 -23.84
CA GLU A 30 2.70 -5.18 -23.32
C GLU A 30 2.14 -5.41 -21.93
N SER A 31 1.92 -6.66 -21.55
CA SER A 31 1.45 -7.04 -20.22
C SER A 31 2.52 -7.80 -19.45
N VAL A 32 2.70 -7.45 -18.18
CA VAL A 32 3.64 -8.07 -17.26
C VAL A 32 2.86 -8.63 -16.08
N GLN A 33 2.99 -9.94 -15.86
CA GLN A 33 2.44 -10.63 -14.70
C GLN A 33 3.55 -11.33 -13.93
N THR A 34 3.70 -11.01 -12.65
CA THR A 34 4.78 -11.57 -11.82
C THR A 34 4.48 -11.49 -10.34
N ASP A 35 5.10 -12.39 -9.58
CA ASP A 35 5.12 -12.38 -8.12
C ASP A 35 6.47 -11.83 -7.67
N GLN A 36 6.46 -10.80 -6.81
CA GLN A 36 7.69 -10.16 -6.33
C GLN A 36 7.68 -9.99 -4.83
N VAL A 37 8.84 -10.19 -4.19
CA VAL A 37 9.00 -9.96 -2.76
C VAL A 37 9.77 -8.66 -2.56
N LEU A 38 9.17 -7.71 -1.84
CA LEU A 38 9.79 -6.44 -1.49
C LEU A 38 9.94 -6.32 0.02
N ALA A 39 11.18 -6.26 0.49
CA ALA A 39 11.48 -6.14 1.91
C ALA A 39 11.30 -4.70 2.41
N GLY A 40 11.03 -4.55 3.71
CA GLY A 40 11.09 -3.27 4.41
C GLY A 40 9.91 -2.32 4.17
N ILE A 41 8.78 -2.81 3.66
CA ILE A 41 7.54 -2.02 3.52
C ILE A 41 6.76 -2.11 4.83
N ALA A 42 6.81 -1.05 5.65
CA ALA A 42 6.12 -1.00 6.93
C ALA A 42 5.70 0.43 7.33
N VAL A 43 4.57 0.51 8.01
CA VAL A 43 4.09 1.63 8.82
C VAL A 43 3.87 1.12 10.26
N PRO A 44 3.66 1.98 11.28
CA PRO A 44 3.66 1.54 12.68
C PRO A 44 2.75 0.37 13.04
N LEU A 45 1.59 0.23 12.38
CA LEU A 45 0.59 -0.80 12.67
C LEU A 45 0.33 -1.77 11.51
N ALA A 46 1.10 -1.69 10.41
CA ALA A 46 0.90 -2.54 9.25
C ALA A 46 2.20 -2.73 8.49
N ARG A 47 2.43 -3.92 7.95
CA ARG A 47 3.60 -4.22 7.14
C ARG A 47 3.31 -5.31 6.10
N ILE A 48 4.08 -5.29 5.01
CA ILE A 48 4.22 -6.46 4.14
C ILE A 48 5.34 -7.33 4.73
N SER A 49 5.12 -8.64 4.83
CA SER A 49 6.15 -9.55 5.29
C SER A 49 7.25 -9.68 4.24
N ASP A 50 8.51 -9.76 4.68
CA ASP A 50 9.68 -9.78 3.80
C ASP A 50 9.80 -11.10 2.98
N ASP A 51 8.88 -12.04 3.18
CA ASP A 51 8.73 -13.32 2.48
C ASP A 51 7.39 -13.44 1.72
N SER A 52 6.49 -12.45 1.85
CA SER A 52 5.19 -12.48 1.20
C SER A 52 5.29 -11.89 -0.21
N PRO A 53 4.82 -12.60 -1.25
CA PRO A 53 4.80 -12.06 -2.60
C PRO A 53 3.72 -10.98 -2.76
N LEU A 54 4.06 -9.98 -3.55
CA LEU A 54 3.17 -9.04 -4.22
C LEU A 54 2.86 -9.59 -5.60
N TRP A 55 1.58 -9.81 -5.89
CA TRP A 55 1.14 -10.20 -7.23
C TRP A 55 0.89 -8.95 -8.06
N LEU A 56 1.59 -8.84 -9.19
CA LEU A 56 1.52 -7.70 -10.10
C LEU A 56 0.88 -8.14 -11.41
N ASP A 57 -0.09 -7.38 -11.88
CA ASP A 57 -0.68 -7.50 -13.22
C ASP A 57 -0.73 -6.11 -13.85
N LEU A 58 0.30 -5.84 -14.65
CA LEU A 58 0.62 -4.52 -15.17
C LEU A 58 0.60 -4.52 -16.69
N ARG A 59 0.31 -3.36 -17.25
CA ARG A 59 0.33 -3.06 -18.68
C ARG A 59 1.23 -1.86 -18.92
N LEU A 60 2.18 -2.04 -19.81
CA LEU A 60 3.12 -1.03 -20.25
C LEU A 60 2.69 -0.52 -21.62
N GLU A 61 2.60 0.79 -21.79
CA GLU A 61 2.20 1.44 -23.04
C GLU A 61 3.22 2.51 -23.43
N ALA A 62 3.73 2.45 -24.66
CA ALA A 62 4.65 3.46 -25.16
C ALA A 62 3.91 4.77 -25.48
N LEU A 63 4.27 5.84 -24.77
CA LEU A 63 3.81 7.21 -25.00
C LEU A 63 4.91 8.02 -25.71
N VAL A 64 4.60 9.30 -25.99
CA VAL A 64 5.51 10.23 -26.68
C VAL A 64 6.70 10.61 -25.79
N ASP A 65 6.43 10.80 -24.50
CA ASP A 65 7.34 11.31 -23.46
C ASP A 65 7.87 10.20 -22.53
N GLY A 66 7.35 8.98 -22.65
CA GLY A 66 7.78 7.87 -21.80
C GLY A 66 6.99 6.58 -21.98
N ILE A 67 7.00 5.75 -20.95
CA ILE A 67 6.25 4.50 -20.87
C ILE A 67 5.26 4.60 -19.72
N HIS A 68 3.99 4.48 -20.02
CA HIS A 68 2.94 4.44 -19.02
C HIS A 68 2.76 3.01 -18.52
N VAL A 69 2.82 2.83 -17.20
CA VAL A 69 2.63 1.56 -16.50
C VAL A 69 1.34 1.66 -15.71
N SER A 70 0.36 0.84 -16.07
CA SER A 70 -0.94 0.81 -15.39
C SER A 70 -1.34 -0.62 -15.03
N GLY A 71 -2.08 -0.82 -13.94
CA GLY A 71 -2.58 -2.15 -13.61
C GLY A 71 -2.89 -2.31 -12.13
N THR A 72 -2.88 -3.56 -11.67
CA THR A 72 -3.26 -3.89 -10.30
C THR A 72 -2.14 -4.60 -9.54
N ILE A 73 -2.07 -4.32 -8.25
CA ILE A 73 -1.19 -4.98 -7.30
C ILE A 73 -2.07 -5.62 -6.23
N ARG A 74 -1.77 -6.87 -5.88
CA ARG A 74 -2.40 -7.60 -4.77
C ARG A 74 -1.34 -8.02 -3.77
N ALA A 75 -1.64 -7.85 -2.50
CA ALA A 75 -0.74 -8.19 -1.41
C ALA A 75 -1.51 -8.61 -0.17
N ALA A 76 -0.80 -9.23 0.77
CA ALA A 76 -1.27 -9.46 2.12
C ALA A 76 -0.43 -8.64 3.09
N ALA A 77 -1.10 -7.84 3.91
CA ALA A 77 -0.45 -7.07 4.97
C ALA A 77 -0.69 -7.73 6.33
N ALA A 78 0.38 -7.92 7.11
CA ALA A 78 0.26 -8.17 8.53
C ALA A 78 -0.08 -6.85 9.23
N VAL A 79 -1.23 -6.79 9.88
CA VAL A 79 -1.74 -5.60 10.57
C VAL A 79 -1.91 -5.87 12.05
N GLN A 80 -1.65 -4.85 12.87
CA GLN A 80 -1.89 -4.89 14.31
C GLN A 80 -3.05 -3.96 14.66
N CYS A 81 -4.12 -4.53 15.21
CA CYS A 81 -5.29 -3.75 15.59
C CYS A 81 -4.93 -2.65 16.60
N ARG A 82 -5.26 -1.40 16.27
CA ARG A 82 -4.98 -0.25 17.14
C ARG A 82 -5.72 -0.27 18.48
N ARG A 83 -6.78 -1.08 18.61
CA ARG A 83 -7.66 -1.12 19.79
C ARG A 83 -7.33 -2.27 20.74
N CYS A 84 -7.13 -3.48 20.22
CA CYS A 84 -6.88 -4.69 21.03
C CYS A 84 -5.49 -5.29 20.84
N LEU A 85 -4.64 -4.71 19.98
CA LEU A 85 -3.27 -5.15 19.68
C LEU A 85 -3.15 -6.55 19.04
N LYS A 86 -4.28 -7.21 18.73
CA LYS A 86 -4.27 -8.47 17.97
C LYS A 86 -3.72 -8.25 16.57
N VAL A 87 -2.85 -9.17 16.16
CA VAL A 87 -2.30 -9.22 14.80
C VAL A 87 -3.21 -10.07 13.92
N SER A 88 -3.49 -9.59 12.71
CA SER A 88 -4.23 -10.31 11.69
C SER A 88 -3.66 -10.00 10.31
N GLU A 89 -4.08 -10.78 9.31
CA GLU A 89 -3.74 -10.53 7.91
C GLU A 89 -4.89 -9.73 7.26
N ALA A 90 -4.54 -8.71 6.47
CA ALA A 90 -5.49 -7.91 5.71
C ALA A 90 -5.11 -7.95 4.22
N PRO A 91 -6.05 -8.32 3.33
CA PRO A 91 -5.79 -8.26 1.90
C PRO A 91 -5.69 -6.80 1.44
N LEU A 92 -4.76 -6.52 0.54
CA LEU A 92 -4.61 -5.26 -0.16
C LEU A 92 -4.85 -5.47 -1.65
N HIS A 93 -5.65 -4.58 -2.23
CA HIS A 93 -5.83 -4.46 -3.67
C HIS A 93 -5.73 -2.98 -4.03
N LEU A 94 -4.78 -2.65 -4.89
CA LEU A 94 -4.51 -1.27 -5.29
C LEU A 94 -4.22 -1.20 -6.79
N ASP A 95 -4.48 -0.03 -7.36
CA ASP A 95 -4.17 0.29 -8.74
C ASP A 95 -2.84 1.04 -8.79
N LEU A 96 -2.02 0.72 -9.79
CA LEU A 96 -0.80 1.45 -10.14
C LEU A 96 -1.05 2.18 -11.46
N ALA A 97 -0.62 3.44 -11.57
CA ALA A 97 -0.68 4.22 -12.80
C ALA A 97 0.43 5.27 -12.80
N GLU A 98 1.61 4.91 -13.33
CA GLU A 98 2.81 5.74 -13.32
C GLU A 98 3.42 5.87 -14.71
N THR A 99 4.16 6.96 -14.96
CA THR A 99 4.84 7.18 -16.25
C THR A 99 6.34 7.27 -16.04
N PHE A 100 7.08 6.41 -16.75
CA PHE A 100 8.54 6.38 -16.78
C PHE A 100 9.05 7.21 -17.96
N LEU A 101 9.70 8.34 -17.67
CA LEU A 101 10.08 9.31 -18.68
C LEU A 101 11.33 8.88 -19.48
N TYR A 102 11.36 9.24 -20.76
CA TYR A 102 12.54 9.02 -21.61
C TYR A 102 13.71 9.93 -21.20
N PRO A 103 14.96 9.57 -21.55
CA PRO A 103 16.11 10.43 -21.31
C PRO A 103 15.94 11.80 -21.98
N GLY A 104 16.03 12.87 -21.19
CA GLY A 104 15.90 14.25 -21.67
C GLY A 104 14.49 14.84 -21.55
N GLU A 105 13.50 14.03 -21.16
CA GLU A 105 12.16 14.50 -20.78
C GLU A 105 12.10 14.78 -19.26
N GLY A 106 11.40 15.85 -18.89
CA GLY A 106 11.17 16.29 -17.51
C GLY A 106 12.38 16.84 -16.74
N GLU A 107 12.19 17.11 -15.44
CA GLU A 107 13.18 17.58 -14.47
C GLU A 107 14.11 16.48 -13.96
N ALA A 108 15.41 16.73 -13.91
CA ALA A 108 16.44 15.71 -13.64
C ALA A 108 16.26 14.87 -12.36
N ASP A 109 15.47 15.32 -11.39
CA ASP A 109 15.17 14.65 -10.13
C ASP A 109 13.90 13.77 -10.15
N GLU A 110 13.21 13.66 -11.29
CA GLU A 110 12.08 12.75 -11.42
C GLU A 110 12.47 11.28 -11.14
N PRO A 111 11.70 10.58 -10.29
CA PRO A 111 12.10 9.26 -9.78
C PRO A 111 11.93 8.13 -10.80
N TYR A 112 11.05 8.29 -11.79
CA TYR A 112 10.68 7.22 -12.72
C TYR A 112 11.21 7.50 -14.13
N ARG A 113 12.25 6.77 -14.52
CA ARG A 113 12.95 6.98 -15.79
C ARG A 113 13.25 5.68 -16.52
N VAL A 114 13.26 5.77 -17.85
CA VAL A 114 13.78 4.73 -18.72
C VAL A 114 15.31 4.86 -18.78
N VAL A 115 16.04 3.83 -18.39
CA VAL A 115 17.50 3.78 -18.39
C VAL A 115 17.97 2.53 -19.10
N ASN A 116 18.83 2.68 -20.13
CA ASN A 116 19.35 1.57 -20.93
C ASN A 116 18.26 0.62 -21.46
N GLU A 117 17.18 1.18 -22.01
CA GLU A 117 16.02 0.42 -22.50
C GLU A 117 15.34 -0.45 -21.42
N GLN A 118 15.47 -0.07 -20.15
CA GLN A 118 14.85 -0.75 -19.00
C GLN A 118 14.12 0.27 -18.11
N ILE A 119 13.09 -0.22 -17.44
CA ILE A 119 12.43 0.49 -16.33
C ILE A 119 12.57 -0.34 -15.05
N ASP A 120 12.72 0.33 -13.91
CA ASP A 120 12.69 -0.30 -12.58
C ASP A 120 11.35 0.01 -11.92
N LEU A 121 10.48 -0.99 -11.80
CA LEU A 121 9.15 -0.81 -11.23
C LEU A 121 9.16 -0.86 -9.70
N GLU A 122 10.25 -1.30 -9.07
CA GLU A 122 10.30 -1.48 -7.62
C GLU A 122 9.94 -0.19 -6.86
N PRO A 123 10.51 1.00 -7.18
CA PRO A 123 10.18 2.24 -6.48
C PRO A 123 8.69 2.58 -6.57
N ALA A 124 8.11 2.52 -7.77
CA ALA A 124 6.69 2.81 -8.00
C ALA A 124 5.76 1.85 -7.25
N VAL A 125 6.07 0.55 -7.30
CA VAL A 125 5.32 -0.49 -6.57
C VAL A 125 5.45 -0.29 -5.06
N ARG A 126 6.66 0.00 -4.57
CA ARG A 126 6.93 0.24 -3.15
C ARG A 126 6.15 1.44 -2.63
N ASP A 127 6.17 2.55 -3.36
CA ASP A 127 5.45 3.77 -2.99
C ASP A 127 3.94 3.52 -2.94
N ALA A 128 3.39 2.91 -3.98
CA ALA A 128 1.97 2.59 -4.05
C ALA A 128 1.52 1.68 -2.89
N VAL A 129 2.27 0.61 -2.61
CA VAL A 129 1.95 -0.32 -1.51
C VAL A 129 2.12 0.36 -0.15
N MET A 130 3.18 1.14 0.06
CA MET A 130 3.41 1.85 1.31
C MET A 130 2.27 2.84 1.62
N LEU A 131 1.79 3.57 0.60
CA LEU A 131 0.67 4.50 0.73
C LEU A 131 -0.67 3.79 0.96
N ALA A 132 -0.82 2.55 0.50
CA ALA A 132 -2.03 1.76 0.70
C ALA A 132 -2.12 1.08 2.09
N LEU A 133 -1.03 1.03 2.86
CA LEU A 133 -1.05 0.38 4.17
C LEU A 133 -1.98 1.12 5.16
N PRO A 134 -2.85 0.39 5.90
CA PRO A 134 -3.77 1.02 6.84
C PRO A 134 -3.02 1.61 8.04
N LEU A 135 -3.20 2.91 8.26
CA LEU A 135 -2.60 3.61 9.42
C LEU A 135 -3.29 3.27 10.74
N ASN A 136 -4.58 2.91 10.70
CA ASN A 136 -5.43 2.68 11.88
C ASN A 136 -6.25 1.38 11.76
N PRO A 137 -5.61 0.22 11.56
CA PRO A 137 -6.32 -1.02 11.31
C PRO A 137 -7.11 -1.49 12.54
N LEU A 138 -8.24 -2.14 12.26
CA LEU A 138 -9.05 -2.84 13.25
C LEU A 138 -9.10 -4.32 12.87
N CYS A 139 -9.05 -5.22 13.86
CA CYS A 139 -9.21 -6.65 13.60
C CYS A 139 -10.63 -6.99 13.13
N THR A 140 -11.61 -6.15 13.48
CA THR A 140 -13.02 -6.21 13.08
C THR A 140 -13.63 -4.81 13.22
N ASP A 141 -14.65 -4.46 12.43
CA ASP A 141 -15.32 -3.14 12.49
C ASP A 141 -15.83 -2.78 13.89
N GLY A 142 -16.30 -3.78 14.65
CA GLY A 142 -16.84 -3.63 16.01
C GLY A 142 -15.84 -3.90 17.14
N CYS A 143 -14.53 -3.92 16.88
CA CYS A 143 -13.53 -4.29 17.91
C CYS A 143 -13.70 -3.39 19.14
N ARG A 144 -13.97 -3.97 20.32
CA ARG A 144 -14.20 -3.22 21.57
C ARG A 144 -12.90 -2.70 22.20
N GLY A 145 -11.77 -3.32 21.88
CA GLY A 145 -10.44 -2.92 22.34
C GLY A 145 -10.09 -3.42 23.74
N LEU A 146 -9.03 -2.89 24.31
CA LEU A 146 -8.63 -3.19 25.69
C LEU A 146 -9.33 -2.26 26.68
N CYS A 147 -9.64 -2.79 27.87
CA CYS A 147 -10.09 -1.99 29.00
C CYS A 147 -9.00 -1.00 29.43
N THR A 148 -9.33 0.30 29.51
CA THR A 148 -8.38 1.34 29.94
C THR A 148 -7.99 1.25 31.42
N THR A 149 -8.74 0.50 32.22
CA THR A 149 -8.49 0.32 33.66
C THR A 149 -7.63 -0.91 33.96
N CYS A 150 -7.94 -2.07 33.37
CA CYS A 150 -7.27 -3.33 33.70
C CYS A 150 -6.57 -4.03 32.53
N GLY A 151 -6.72 -3.54 31.29
CA GLY A 151 -6.09 -4.12 30.09
C GLY A 151 -6.76 -5.38 29.54
N ALA A 152 -7.89 -5.85 30.10
CA ALA A 152 -8.61 -7.01 29.58
C ALA A 152 -9.12 -6.75 28.15
N ASP A 153 -9.06 -7.78 27.28
CA ASP A 153 -9.65 -7.69 25.95
C ASP A 153 -11.17 -7.72 26.05
N LEU A 154 -11.78 -6.55 25.84
CA LEU A 154 -13.22 -6.39 25.93
C LEU A 154 -13.96 -7.18 24.86
N ASN A 155 -13.29 -7.63 23.80
CA ASN A 155 -13.90 -8.52 22.82
C ASN A 155 -14.23 -9.89 23.41
N GLU A 156 -13.46 -10.35 24.40
CA GLU A 156 -13.57 -11.69 24.98
C GLU A 156 -14.28 -11.70 26.33
N VAL A 157 -14.07 -10.68 27.16
CA VAL A 157 -14.60 -10.63 28.53
C VAL A 157 -15.17 -9.25 28.87
N ASP A 158 -16.28 -9.25 29.61
CA ASP A 158 -16.74 -8.05 30.31
C ASP A 158 -16.09 -8.00 31.70
N CYS A 159 -15.20 -7.03 31.90
CA CYS A 159 -14.49 -6.84 33.17
C CYS A 159 -15.20 -5.90 34.15
N GLY A 160 -16.37 -5.34 33.79
CA GLY A 160 -17.20 -4.51 34.66
C GLY A 160 -16.69 -3.09 34.96
N HIS A 161 -15.54 -2.68 34.41
CA HIS A 161 -15.02 -1.31 34.56
C HIS A 161 -15.71 -0.33 33.61
N SER A 162 -16.06 0.87 34.10
CA SER A 162 -16.58 1.95 33.26
C SER A 162 -15.55 2.39 32.21
N GLN A 163 -15.97 2.49 30.95
CA GLN A 163 -15.12 2.94 29.84
C GLN A 163 -15.16 4.46 29.62
N ASP A 164 -16.11 5.14 30.27
CA ASP A 164 -16.29 6.60 30.21
C ASP A 164 -16.13 7.25 31.59
N PRO A 165 -14.97 7.13 32.26
CA PRO A 165 -14.73 7.95 33.44
C PRO A 165 -14.62 9.41 33.02
N VAL A 166 -15.53 10.26 33.52
CA VAL A 166 -15.41 11.71 33.35
C VAL A 166 -14.13 12.15 34.05
N ASP A 167 -13.15 12.57 33.26
CA ASP A 167 -11.89 13.09 33.79
C ASP A 167 -12.15 14.47 34.42
N ILE A 168 -11.82 14.58 35.70
CA ILE A 168 -12.05 15.78 36.52
C ILE A 168 -11.47 17.05 35.91
N ARG A 169 -10.42 16.95 35.09
CA ARG A 169 -9.79 18.10 34.42
C ARG A 169 -10.71 18.72 33.37
N TRP A 170 -11.65 17.96 32.84
CA TRP A 170 -12.61 18.37 31.83
C TRP A 170 -13.95 18.85 32.42
N ALA A 171 -14.10 18.88 33.76
CA ALA A 171 -15.34 19.29 34.42
C ALA A 171 -15.83 20.69 33.98
N GLY A 172 -14.92 21.61 33.68
CA GLY A 172 -15.27 22.94 33.16
C GLY A 172 -15.90 22.91 31.76
N LEU A 173 -15.56 21.93 30.92
CA LEU A 173 -16.16 21.79 29.59
C LEU A 173 -17.58 21.22 29.66
N GLU A 174 -17.87 20.39 30.65
CA GLU A 174 -19.24 19.91 30.89
C GLU A 174 -20.17 21.08 31.25
N GLN A 175 -19.66 22.01 32.07
CA GLN A 175 -20.39 23.23 32.41
C GLN A 175 -20.60 24.15 31.20
N LEU A 176 -19.61 24.24 30.31
CA LEU A 176 -19.73 24.99 29.05
C LEU A 176 -20.72 24.32 28.08
N ARG A 177 -20.65 23.00 27.90
CA ARG A 177 -21.59 22.23 27.06
C ARG A 177 -23.04 22.50 27.46
N ARG A 178 -23.34 22.40 28.75
CA ARG A 178 -24.68 22.65 29.28
C ARG A 178 -25.17 24.07 28.99
N SER A 179 -24.29 25.07 29.07
CA SER A 179 -24.64 26.47 28.76
C SER A 179 -24.90 26.75 27.27
N LEU A 180 -24.45 25.87 26.37
CA LEU A 180 -24.68 25.99 24.92
C LEU A 180 -25.93 25.23 24.45
N GLU A 181 -26.42 24.27 25.25
CA GLU A 181 -27.64 23.50 24.99
C GLU A 181 -28.90 24.17 25.58
N GLU A 182 -28.71 25.17 26.46
CA GLU A 182 -29.74 26.09 26.99
C GLU A 182 -29.96 27.29 26.08
#